data_AF-A0A3N5JKU6-F1
#
_entry.id   AF-A0A3N5JKU6-F1
#
_cell.length_a   1.000
_cell.length_b   1.000
_cell.length_c   1.000
_cell.angle_alpha   90.00
_cell.angle_beta   90.00
_cell.angle_gamma   90.00
#
_symmetry.space_group_name_H-M   'P 1'
#
loop_
_entity.id
_entity.type
_entity.pdbx_description
1 polymer ?
#
loop_
_entity_poly.entity_id
_entity_poly.type
_entity_poly.pdbx_seq_one_letter_code
_entity_poly.pdbx_strand_id
1 'polypeptide(L)'
;MKNLFKNLWIRKHRIVLAIILAVLIVLFIMYRTIDNPPPPQEEINLNSTSDSAAQSEVFILGKHLALKNCARCHGSDLHGGAVPGDSGEVALAANITRSGVCSTYTEKDFIRVLHEGKHPDGSPVSPVMLAIESRNMSDDEVHAVYLYARSLPPHP
;
A
#
# COMPACT_ATOMS: atom_id res chain seq x y z
N MET A 1 40.80 -51.18 53.90
CA MET A 1 40.64 -51.47 52.46
C MET A 1 39.18 -51.53 51.95
N LYS A 2 38.13 -51.62 52.79
CA LYS A 2 36.72 -51.77 52.34
C LYS A 2 36.09 -50.50 51.72
N ASN A 3 36.64 -49.31 51.97
CA ASN A 3 36.06 -48.04 51.50
C ASN A 3 36.50 -47.64 50.08
N LEU A 4 37.57 -48.22 49.54
CA LEU A 4 38.06 -47.92 48.19
C LEU A 4 37.16 -48.53 47.10
N PHE A 5 36.66 -49.74 47.34
CA PHE A 5 35.75 -50.46 46.44
C PHE A 5 34.36 -49.84 46.37
N LYS A 6 33.83 -49.32 47.50
CA LYS A 6 32.54 -48.60 47.53
C LYS A 6 32.56 -47.36 46.65
N ASN A 7 33.64 -46.57 46.70
CA ASN A 7 33.77 -45.34 45.91
C ASN A 7 33.91 -45.62 44.41
N LEU A 8 34.55 -46.74 44.03
CA LEU A 8 34.66 -47.16 42.63
C LEU A 8 33.32 -47.65 42.08
N TRP A 9 32.53 -48.37 42.88
CA TRP A 9 31.19 -48.84 42.54
C TRP A 9 30.19 -47.68 42.38
N ILE A 10 30.22 -46.71 43.30
CA ILE A 10 29.35 -45.50 43.24
C ILE A 10 29.70 -44.63 42.02
N ARG A 11 30.99 -44.45 41.69
CA ARG A 11 31.42 -43.67 40.52
C ARG A 11 30.97 -44.31 39.20
N LYS A 12 31.08 -45.64 39.07
CA LYS A 12 30.60 -46.37 37.89
C LYS A 12 29.08 -46.27 37.73
N HIS A 13 28.32 -46.39 38.81
CA HIS A 13 26.86 -46.22 38.75
C HIS A 13 26.42 -44.81 38.34
N ARG A 14 27.12 -43.77 38.82
CA ARG A 14 26.83 -42.38 38.43
C ARG A 14 27.09 -42.10 36.96
N ILE A 15 28.15 -42.70 36.39
CA ILE A 15 28.47 -42.59 34.97
C ILE A 15 27.40 -43.29 34.12
N VAL A 16 27.00 -44.51 34.48
CA VAL A 16 25.94 -45.24 33.75
C VAL A 16 24.61 -44.50 33.81
N LEU A 17 24.21 -43.98 34.97
CA LEU A 17 22.99 -43.18 35.10
C LEU A 17 23.03 -41.88 34.28
N ALA A 18 24.18 -41.21 34.21
CA ALA A 18 24.35 -40.02 33.38
C ALA A 18 24.23 -40.32 31.89
N ILE A 19 24.77 -41.46 31.43
CA ILE A 19 24.65 -41.90 30.03
C ILE A 19 23.18 -42.23 29.70
N ILE A 20 22.49 -42.97 30.57
CA ILE A 20 21.07 -43.29 30.38
C ILE A 20 20.23 -42.01 30.30
N LEU A 21 20.47 -41.06 31.20
CA LEU A 21 19.76 -39.78 31.19
C LEU A 21 20.03 -38.98 29.90
N ALA A 22 21.28 -38.94 29.44
CA ALA A 22 21.65 -38.27 28.19
C ALA A 22 20.96 -38.90 26.98
N VAL A 23 20.89 -40.23 26.92
CA VAL A 23 20.18 -40.97 25.86
C VAL A 23 18.69 -40.65 25.89
N LEU A 24 18.06 -40.63 27.08
CA LEU A 24 16.65 -40.27 27.22
C LEU A 24 16.35 -38.83 26.80
N ILE A 25 17.25 -37.88 27.09
CA ILE A 25 17.12 -36.48 26.65
C ILE A 25 17.20 -36.38 25.13
N VAL A 26 18.16 -37.08 24.50
CA VAL A 26 18.30 -37.08 23.03
C VAL A 26 17.05 -37.70 22.38
N LEU A 27 16.57 -38.83 22.90
CA LEU A 27 15.35 -39.47 22.41
C LEU A 27 14.12 -38.56 22.58
N PHE A 28 14.03 -37.81 23.67
CA PHE A 28 12.96 -36.84 23.88
C PHE A 28 13.00 -35.68 22.88
N ILE A 29 14.20 -35.14 22.58
CA ILE A 29 14.37 -34.10 21.57
C ILE A 29 13.99 -34.63 20.18
N MET A 30 14.41 -35.85 19.84
CA MET A 30 14.04 -36.50 18.58
C MET A 30 12.52 -36.75 18.50
N TYR A 31 11.91 -37.24 19.57
CA TYR A 31 10.46 -37.46 19.63
C TYR A 31 9.69 -36.14 19.46
N ARG A 32 10.12 -35.06 20.12
CA ARG A 32 9.51 -33.73 19.99
C ARG A 32 9.64 -33.13 18.59
N THR A 33 10.78 -33.34 17.92
CA THR A 33 11.05 -32.80 16.58
C THR A 33 10.32 -33.57 15.48
N ILE A 34 10.08 -34.87 15.66
CA ILE A 34 9.27 -35.68 14.73
C ILE A 34 7.79 -35.32 14.83
N ASP A 35 7.25 -35.23 16.05
CA ASP A 35 5.80 -34.99 16.25
C ASP A 35 5.42 -33.50 16.12
N ASN A 36 6.37 -32.59 16.29
CA ASN A 36 6.15 -31.14 16.16
C ASN A 36 7.21 -30.59 15.19
N PRO A 37 6.99 -30.72 13.86
CA PRO A 37 7.82 -29.98 12.92
C PRO A 37 7.75 -28.49 13.28
N PRO A 38 8.85 -27.74 13.13
CA PRO A 38 8.79 -26.30 13.30
C PRO A 38 7.66 -25.75 12.41
N PRO A 39 6.89 -24.75 12.89
CA PRO A 39 5.87 -24.14 12.05
C PRO A 39 6.51 -23.72 10.72
N PRO A 40 5.79 -23.83 9.59
CA PRO A 40 6.27 -23.33 8.32
C PRO A 40 6.83 -21.93 8.54
N GLN A 41 8.08 -21.70 8.11
CA GLN A 41 8.67 -20.38 8.17
C GLN A 41 7.78 -19.47 7.32
N GLU A 42 7.07 -18.55 7.96
CA GLU A 42 6.30 -17.51 7.30
C GLU A 42 7.31 -16.63 6.55
N GLU A 43 7.49 -16.89 5.26
CA GLU A 43 8.34 -16.06 4.40
C GLU A 43 7.74 -14.66 4.37
N ILE A 44 8.40 -13.72 5.05
CA ILE A 44 8.10 -12.29 4.95
C ILE A 44 8.33 -11.92 3.48
N ASN A 45 7.24 -11.79 2.73
CA ASN A 45 7.28 -11.36 1.35
C ASN A 45 7.57 -9.86 1.34
N LEU A 46 8.85 -9.50 1.29
CA LEU A 46 9.33 -8.11 1.31
C LEU A 46 8.68 -7.28 0.18
N ASN A 47 8.27 -7.92 -0.92
CA ASN A 47 7.51 -7.30 -1.99
C ASN A 47 6.11 -6.87 -1.52
N SER A 48 5.36 -7.68 -0.76
CA SER A 48 4.01 -7.27 -0.35
C SER A 48 3.99 -6.07 0.58
N THR A 49 5.00 -5.94 1.46
CA THR A 49 5.08 -4.82 2.41
C THR A 49 5.58 -3.54 1.72
N SER A 50 6.56 -3.66 0.82
CA SER A 50 7.05 -2.52 0.03
C SER A 50 6.03 -2.06 -1.02
N ASP A 51 5.32 -2.98 -1.67
CA ASP A 51 4.24 -2.67 -2.60
C ASP A 51 3.09 -1.94 -1.90
N SER A 52 2.70 -2.38 -0.68
CA SER A 52 1.68 -1.69 0.11
C SER A 52 2.13 -0.30 0.56
N ALA A 53 3.40 -0.14 0.96
CA ALA A 53 3.95 1.15 1.37
C ALA A 53 4.01 2.12 0.18
N ALA A 54 4.51 1.67 -0.97
CA ALA A 54 4.56 2.45 -2.21
C ALA A 54 3.15 2.87 -2.67
N GLN A 55 2.18 1.96 -2.65
CA GLN A 55 0.78 2.29 -2.96
C GLN A 55 0.20 3.33 -2.00
N SER A 56 0.55 3.26 -0.70
CA SER A 56 0.12 4.26 0.27
C SER A 56 0.75 5.64 0.01
N GLU A 57 2.01 5.68 -0.42
CA GLU A 57 2.72 6.92 -0.75
C GLU A 57 2.14 7.58 -2.01
N VAL A 58 1.91 6.79 -3.06
CA VAL A 58 1.22 7.25 -4.29
C VAL A 58 -0.16 7.80 -3.96
N PHE A 59 -0.92 7.15 -3.09
CA PHE A 59 -2.23 7.64 -2.67
C PHE A 59 -2.15 8.96 -1.91
N ILE A 60 -1.21 9.09 -0.96
CA ILE A 60 -1.00 10.32 -0.19
C ILE A 60 -0.59 11.47 -1.10
N LEU A 61 0.32 11.22 -2.04
CA LEU A 61 0.73 12.20 -3.04
C LEU A 61 -0.46 12.63 -3.90
N GLY A 62 -1.22 11.67 -4.41
CA GLY A 62 -2.42 11.91 -5.21
C GLY A 62 -3.44 12.79 -4.49
N LYS A 63 -3.71 12.48 -3.22
CA LYS A 63 -4.56 13.31 -2.37
C LYS A 63 -4.02 14.73 -2.21
N HIS A 64 -2.73 14.86 -1.91
CA HIS A 64 -2.11 16.17 -1.72
C HIS A 64 -2.23 17.05 -2.97
N LEU A 65 -1.86 16.49 -4.13
CA LEU A 65 -1.90 17.20 -5.41
C LEU A 65 -3.34 17.52 -5.84
N ALA A 66 -4.29 16.60 -5.64
CA ALA A 66 -5.68 16.85 -5.98
C ALA A 66 -6.29 18.00 -5.15
N LEU A 67 -6.01 18.04 -3.84
CA LEU A 67 -6.47 19.12 -2.98
C LEU A 67 -5.82 20.46 -3.32
N LYS A 68 -4.54 20.45 -3.71
CA LYS A 68 -3.80 21.66 -4.07
C LYS A 68 -4.23 22.23 -5.44
N ASN A 69 -4.40 21.36 -6.44
CA ASN A 69 -4.52 21.78 -7.84
C ASN A 69 -5.94 21.66 -8.41
N CYS A 70 -6.79 20.80 -7.86
CA CYS A 70 -8.10 20.49 -8.44
C CYS A 70 -9.27 21.00 -7.58
N ALA A 71 -9.15 20.87 -6.25
CA ALA A 71 -10.26 21.08 -5.33
C ALA A 71 -10.85 22.49 -5.33
N ARG A 72 -10.05 23.51 -5.70
CA ARG A 72 -10.54 24.90 -5.77
C ARG A 72 -11.67 25.08 -6.77
N CYS A 73 -11.66 24.32 -7.86
CA CYS A 73 -12.70 24.38 -8.90
C CYS A 73 -13.62 23.17 -8.86
N HIS A 74 -13.08 21.98 -8.59
CA HIS A 74 -13.84 20.74 -8.60
C HIS A 74 -14.49 20.38 -7.25
N GLY A 75 -14.41 21.26 -6.25
CA GLY A 75 -14.88 20.97 -4.89
C GLY A 75 -13.87 20.17 -4.08
N SER A 76 -13.94 20.25 -2.75
CA SER A 76 -13.01 19.53 -1.86
C SER A 76 -13.13 18.00 -1.92
N ASP A 77 -14.26 17.52 -2.43
CA ASP A 77 -14.59 16.12 -2.68
C ASP A 77 -14.43 15.73 -4.17
N LEU A 78 -14.03 16.68 -5.02
CA LEU A 78 -13.81 16.49 -6.45
C LEU A 78 -15.08 16.13 -7.26
N HIS A 79 -16.27 16.32 -6.70
CA HIS A 79 -17.56 16.03 -7.36
C HIS A 79 -18.03 17.14 -8.32
N GLY A 80 -17.22 18.18 -8.51
CA GLY A 80 -17.53 19.30 -9.39
C GLY A 80 -18.39 20.35 -8.69
N GLY A 81 -18.87 21.33 -9.45
CA GLY A 81 -19.71 22.38 -8.92
C GLY A 81 -19.59 23.70 -9.65
N ALA A 82 -20.29 24.71 -9.13
CA ALA A 82 -20.25 26.07 -9.63
C ALA A 82 -18.92 26.74 -9.24
N VAL A 83 -18.20 27.25 -10.24
CA VAL A 83 -16.96 28.01 -10.09
C VAL A 83 -17.27 29.46 -10.43
N PRO A 84 -17.31 30.36 -9.44
CA PRO A 84 -17.49 31.79 -9.69
C PRO A 84 -16.30 32.35 -10.47
N GLY A 85 -16.56 33.03 -11.57
CA GLY A 85 -15.60 33.81 -12.32
C GLY A 85 -15.56 35.27 -11.85
N ASP A 86 -14.44 35.94 -12.14
CA ASP A 86 -14.18 37.31 -11.68
C ASP A 86 -15.14 38.36 -12.29
N SER A 87 -15.76 38.06 -13.43
CA SER A 87 -16.73 38.90 -14.14
C SER A 87 -18.20 38.61 -13.78
N GLY A 88 -18.45 37.72 -12.81
CA GLY A 88 -19.80 37.28 -12.44
C GLY A 88 -20.35 36.13 -13.28
N GLU A 89 -19.58 35.63 -14.26
CA GLU A 89 -19.87 34.38 -14.94
C GLU A 89 -19.67 33.18 -14.00
N VAL A 90 -20.47 32.14 -14.15
CA VAL A 90 -20.31 30.90 -13.36
C VAL A 90 -19.96 29.78 -14.33
N ALA A 91 -18.76 29.23 -14.18
CA ALA A 91 -18.37 28.01 -14.89
C ALA A 91 -18.82 26.78 -14.09
N LEU A 92 -19.13 25.68 -14.78
CA LEU A 92 -19.43 24.40 -14.13
C LEU A 92 -18.22 23.48 -14.24
N ALA A 93 -17.61 23.17 -13.11
CA ALA A 93 -16.58 22.15 -13.02
C ALA A 93 -17.23 20.76 -13.00
N ALA A 94 -16.63 19.82 -13.74
CA ALA A 94 -17.11 18.45 -13.80
C ALA A 94 -16.81 17.65 -12.52
N ASN A 95 -17.61 16.63 -12.23
CA ASN A 95 -17.23 15.57 -11.30
C ASN A 95 -16.05 14.78 -11.88
N ILE A 96 -14.89 14.80 -11.22
CA ILE A 96 -13.68 14.07 -11.67
C ILE A 96 -13.46 12.75 -10.93
N THR A 97 -14.40 12.35 -10.08
CA THR A 97 -14.35 11.05 -9.39
C THR A 97 -14.79 9.90 -10.30
N ARG A 98 -14.77 8.68 -9.75
CA ARG A 98 -15.27 7.47 -10.44
C ARG A 98 -16.76 7.55 -10.81
N SER A 99 -17.57 8.35 -10.11
CA SER A 99 -18.98 8.58 -10.49
C SER A 99 -19.16 9.68 -11.54
N GLY A 100 -18.07 10.36 -11.92
CA GLY A 100 -18.05 11.41 -12.92
C GLY A 100 -17.26 11.03 -14.16
N VAL A 101 -16.39 11.92 -14.65
CA VAL A 101 -15.64 11.70 -15.90
C VAL A 101 -14.69 10.50 -15.81
N CYS A 102 -14.14 10.19 -14.64
CA CYS A 102 -13.28 9.01 -14.46
C CYS A 102 -14.04 7.67 -14.45
N SER A 103 -15.35 7.67 -14.73
CA SER A 103 -16.10 6.46 -15.10
C SER A 103 -15.77 5.99 -16.53
N THR A 104 -15.45 6.93 -17.43
CA THR A 104 -15.20 6.68 -18.85
C THR A 104 -13.80 7.06 -19.28
N TYR A 105 -13.17 8.05 -18.63
CA TYR A 105 -11.83 8.48 -18.94
C TYR A 105 -10.83 7.43 -18.48
N THR A 106 -10.00 6.97 -19.43
CA THR A 106 -8.80 6.23 -19.08
C THR A 106 -7.79 7.18 -18.43
N GLU A 107 -6.77 6.63 -17.78
CA GLU A 107 -5.67 7.42 -17.25
C GLU A 107 -4.98 8.24 -18.35
N LYS A 108 -4.81 7.67 -19.54
CA LYS A 108 -4.25 8.37 -20.70
C LYS A 108 -5.11 9.54 -21.15
N ASP A 109 -6.43 9.40 -21.09
CA ASP A 109 -7.34 10.52 -21.36
C ASP A 109 -7.20 11.61 -20.31
N PHE A 110 -7.06 11.23 -19.04
CA PHE A 110 -6.87 12.17 -17.94
C PHE A 110 -5.55 12.96 -18.09
N ILE A 111 -4.45 12.28 -18.41
CA ILE A 111 -3.15 12.87 -18.77
C ILE A 111 -3.32 13.83 -19.95
N ARG A 112 -3.97 13.40 -21.03
CA ARG A 112 -4.16 14.24 -22.22
C ARG A 112 -4.99 15.49 -21.94
N VAL A 113 -6.03 15.38 -21.12
CA VAL A 113 -6.85 16.52 -20.69
C VAL A 113 -5.99 17.56 -19.96
N LEU A 114 -5.10 17.12 -19.07
CA LEU A 114 -4.23 18.03 -18.32
C LEU A 114 -3.15 18.64 -19.20
N HIS A 115 -2.38 17.84 -19.94
CA HIS A 115 -1.25 18.34 -20.72
C HIS A 115 -1.67 19.06 -21.99
N GLU A 116 -2.58 18.48 -22.77
CA GLU A 116 -2.96 19.01 -24.08
C GLU A 116 -4.18 19.92 -24.01
N GLY A 117 -4.99 19.82 -22.94
CA GLY A 117 -6.22 20.59 -22.85
C GLY A 117 -7.31 20.12 -23.80
N LYS A 118 -7.39 18.80 -24.06
CA LYS A 118 -8.37 18.20 -24.98
C LYS A 118 -9.07 17.02 -24.33
N HIS A 119 -10.39 16.97 -24.48
CA HIS A 119 -11.23 15.85 -24.06
C HIS A 119 -11.02 14.61 -24.96
N PRO A 120 -11.46 13.39 -24.54
CA PRO A 120 -11.59 12.16 -25.35
C PRO A 120 -12.05 12.37 -26.78
N ASP A 121 -13.09 13.17 -26.96
CA ASP A 121 -13.70 13.49 -28.25
C ASP A 121 -12.93 14.53 -29.09
N GLY A 122 -11.83 15.07 -28.56
CA GLY A 122 -11.00 16.08 -29.20
C GLY A 122 -11.46 17.53 -28.97
N SER A 123 -12.59 17.74 -28.29
CA SER A 123 -13.06 19.08 -27.93
C SER A 123 -12.10 19.77 -26.95
N PRO A 124 -11.95 21.11 -27.02
CA PRO A 124 -11.06 21.84 -26.12
C PRO A 124 -11.64 21.89 -24.71
N VAL A 125 -10.75 21.75 -23.72
CA VAL A 125 -11.07 21.95 -22.30
C VAL A 125 -11.30 23.44 -22.03
N SER A 126 -12.18 23.76 -21.07
CA SER A 126 -12.47 25.14 -20.69
C SER A 126 -11.20 25.96 -20.38
N PRO A 127 -11.08 27.20 -20.89
CA PRO A 127 -9.95 28.08 -20.58
C PRO A 127 -9.71 28.29 -19.07
N VAL A 128 -10.77 28.26 -18.26
CA VAL A 128 -10.70 28.37 -16.80
C VAL A 128 -9.92 27.20 -16.18
N MET A 129 -10.11 25.99 -16.72
CA MET A 129 -9.36 24.80 -16.29
C MET A 129 -7.93 24.79 -16.85
N LEU A 130 -7.72 25.35 -18.05
CA LEU A 130 -6.41 25.42 -18.69
C LEU A 130 -5.45 26.44 -18.07
N ALA A 131 -5.98 27.40 -17.31
CA ALA A 131 -5.19 28.43 -16.64
C ALA A 131 -4.43 27.92 -15.38
N ILE A 132 -4.52 26.63 -15.06
CA ILE A 132 -3.96 26.06 -13.83
C ILE A 132 -2.62 25.37 -14.10
N GLU A 133 -1.71 25.43 -13.11
CA GLU A 133 -0.40 24.78 -13.12
C GLU A 133 -0.44 23.25 -13.24
N SER A 134 -1.63 22.63 -13.25
CA SER A 134 -1.83 21.19 -13.42
C SER A 134 -1.20 20.65 -14.72
N ARG A 135 -0.98 21.50 -15.72
CA ARG A 135 -0.22 21.22 -16.95
C ARG A 135 1.24 20.82 -16.73
N ASN A 136 1.83 21.22 -15.60
CA ASN A 136 3.24 20.99 -15.28
C ASN A 136 3.49 19.76 -14.40
N MET A 137 2.42 19.06 -13.97
CA MET A 137 2.58 17.82 -13.21
C MET A 137 3.24 16.75 -14.09
N SER A 138 4.07 15.88 -13.53
CA SER A 138 4.59 14.72 -14.25
C SER A 138 3.50 13.66 -14.47
N ASP A 139 3.72 12.73 -15.41
CA ASP A 139 2.79 11.61 -15.62
C ASP A 139 2.56 10.79 -14.32
N ASP A 140 3.58 10.62 -13.48
CA ASP A 140 3.47 9.92 -12.19
C ASP A 140 2.62 10.70 -11.17
N GLU A 141 2.75 12.03 -11.16
CA GLU A 141 1.92 12.91 -10.34
C GLU A 141 0.46 12.89 -10.79
N VAL A 142 0.24 12.90 -12.12
CA VAL A 142 -1.10 12.76 -12.70
C VAL A 142 -1.69 11.38 -12.40
N HIS A 143 -0.89 10.32 -12.49
CA HIS A 143 -1.27 8.96 -12.10
C HIS A 143 -1.76 8.92 -10.64
N ALA A 144 -0.98 9.50 -9.72
CA ALA A 144 -1.33 9.57 -8.31
C ALA A 144 -2.68 10.30 -8.10
N VAL A 145 -2.88 11.44 -8.76
CA VAL A 145 -4.14 12.19 -8.72
C VAL A 145 -5.31 11.36 -9.28
N TYR A 146 -5.11 10.68 -10.41
CA TYR A 146 -6.13 9.84 -11.05
C TYR A 146 -6.56 8.69 -10.13
N LEU A 147 -5.60 7.99 -9.49
CA LEU A 147 -5.90 6.94 -8.52
C LEU A 147 -6.68 7.48 -7.32
N TYR A 148 -6.25 8.62 -6.77
CA TYR A 148 -6.95 9.24 -5.65
C TYR A 148 -8.39 9.65 -6.03
N ALA A 149 -8.58 10.36 -7.15
CA ALA A 149 -9.89 10.79 -7.60
C ALA A 149 -10.83 9.60 -7.84
N ARG A 150 -10.32 8.50 -8.39
CA ARG A 150 -11.10 7.27 -8.56
C ARG A 150 -11.40 6.53 -7.26
N SER A 151 -10.66 6.78 -6.18
CA SER A 151 -10.91 6.13 -4.89
C SER A 151 -12.09 6.73 -4.13
N LEU A 152 -12.47 7.96 -4.48
CA LEU A 152 -13.51 8.70 -3.76
C LEU A 152 -14.88 8.04 -3.94
N PRO A 153 -15.70 8.02 -2.86
CA PRO A 153 -17.03 7.45 -2.93
C PRO A 153 -17.91 8.23 -3.91
N PRO A 154 -18.91 7.58 -4.52
CA PRO A 154 -19.94 8.30 -5.25
C PRO A 154 -20.69 9.25 -4.29
N HIS A 155 -21.01 10.45 -4.76
CA HIS A 155 -21.93 11.33 -4.04
C HIS A 155 -23.37 10.82 -4.20
N PRO A 156 -24.20 10.80 -3.14
CA PRO A 156 -25.62 10.46 -3.23
C PRO A 156 -26.43 11.47 -4.04
#